data_AF-A0A392Q0Q4-F1
#
_entry.id   AF-A0A392Q0Q4-F1
#
_cell.length_a   1.000
_cell.length_b   1.000
_cell.length_c   1.000
_cell.angle_alpha   90.00
_cell.angle_beta   90.00
_cell.angle_gamma   90.00
#
_symmetry.space_group_name_H-M   'P 1'
#
loop_
_entity.id
_entity.type
_entity.pdbx_description
1 polymer ?
#
loop_
_entity_poly.entity_id
_entity_poly.type
_entity_poly.pdbx_seq_one_letter_code
_entity_poly.pdbx_strand_id
1 'polypeptide(L)'
;MFVFRLGEGEWKEESRSSYNLFDPVVRSTVQVFPGGWSAVYVFPDNPGMWNLRSQNLQSWYLGEELYVRIYDPDPNPAKERPPPQNLLLCGKYQPSTPPPAPSVSPPPPPPN
;
A
#
# COMPACT_ATOMS: atom_id res chain seq x y z
N MET A 1 -3.20 -1.74 -14.96
CA MET A 1 -3.40 -3.20 -15.11
C MET A 1 -4.33 -3.48 -16.28
N PHE A 2 -4.20 -4.64 -16.91
CA PHE A 2 -5.13 -5.11 -17.93
C PHE A 2 -6.19 -6.01 -17.31
N VAL A 3 -7.46 -5.81 -17.66
CA VAL A 3 -8.57 -6.66 -17.19
C VAL A 3 -8.83 -7.71 -18.27
N PHE A 4 -8.55 -8.97 -17.96
CA PHE A 4 -8.67 -10.06 -18.91
C PHE A 4 -10.07 -10.68 -18.92
N ARG A 5 -10.70 -10.76 -17.74
CA ARG A 5 -12.04 -11.36 -17.62
C ARG A 5 -12.69 -11.01 -16.27
N LEU A 6 -14.02 -10.93 -16.28
CA LEU A 6 -14.86 -11.04 -15.10
C LEU A 6 -15.68 -12.32 -15.22
N GLY A 7 -15.92 -13.00 -14.10
CA GLY A 7 -16.70 -14.24 -14.06
C GLY A 7 -17.57 -14.33 -12.82
N GLU A 8 -18.61 -15.15 -12.92
CA GLU A 8 -19.50 -15.50 -11.81
C GLU A 8 -19.08 -16.82 -11.19
N GLY A 9 -19.48 -17.06 -9.95
CA GLY A 9 -19.13 -18.25 -9.19
C GLY A 9 -17.66 -18.28 -8.77
N GLU A 10 -17.17 -19.47 -8.42
CA GLU A 10 -15.76 -19.66 -8.08
C GLU A 10 -14.89 -19.71 -9.34
N TRP A 11 -13.73 -19.07 -9.26
CA TRP A 11 -12.73 -19.17 -10.31
C TRP A 11 -12.22 -20.61 -10.44
N LYS A 12 -12.10 -21.09 -11.69
CA LYS A 12 -11.50 -22.40 -12.03
C LYS A 12 -10.40 -22.23 -13.06
N GLU A 13 -9.45 -23.16 -13.10
CA GLU A 13 -8.32 -23.10 -14.03
C GLU A 13 -8.76 -23.09 -15.50
N GLU A 14 -9.83 -23.83 -15.84
CA GLU A 14 -10.43 -23.82 -17.19
C GLU A 14 -10.88 -22.43 -17.65
N SER A 15 -11.19 -21.53 -16.70
CA SER A 15 -11.64 -20.15 -17.00
C SER A 15 -10.60 -19.34 -17.75
N ARG A 16 -9.31 -19.71 -17.66
CA ARG A 16 -8.20 -19.06 -18.39
C ARG A 16 -8.38 -19.14 -19.91
N SER A 17 -9.04 -20.17 -20.42
CA SER A 17 -9.36 -20.31 -21.86
C SER A 17 -10.25 -19.19 -22.39
N SER A 18 -10.96 -18.49 -21.49
CA SER A 18 -11.93 -17.46 -21.81
C SER A 18 -11.42 -16.03 -21.58
N TYR A 19 -10.13 -15.88 -21.28
CA TYR A 19 -9.48 -14.58 -21.06
C TYR A 19 -9.35 -13.82 -22.37
N ASN A 20 -9.62 -12.51 -22.33
CA ASN A 20 -9.30 -11.64 -23.44
C ASN A 20 -7.79 -11.34 -23.44
N LEU A 21 -7.05 -12.00 -24.35
CA LEU A 21 -5.61 -11.82 -24.54
C LEU A 21 -5.27 -10.91 -25.73
N PHE A 22 -6.27 -10.46 -26.50
CA PHE A 22 -6.04 -9.70 -27.72
C PHE A 22 -6.17 -8.20 -27.50
N ASP A 23 -7.24 -7.76 -26.84
CA ASP A 23 -7.55 -6.35 -26.61
C ASP A 23 -8.12 -6.07 -25.20
N PRO A 24 -7.40 -6.46 -24.12
CA PRO A 24 -7.88 -6.26 -22.76
C PRO A 24 -7.93 -4.77 -22.38
N VAL A 25 -8.93 -4.41 -21.58
CA VAL A 25 -9.12 -3.03 -21.12
C VAL A 25 -8.09 -2.67 -20.05
N VAL A 26 -7.43 -1.51 -20.19
CA VAL A 26 -6.52 -0.96 -19.17
C VAL A 26 -7.30 -0.18 -18.12
N ARG A 27 -7.13 -0.53 -16.84
CA ARG A 27 -7.71 0.20 -15.69
C ARG A 27 -6.75 0.26 -14.51
N SER A 28 -7.06 1.14 -13.54
CA SER A 28 -6.46 1.20 -12.20
C SER A 28 -7.37 0.63 -11.11
N THR A 29 -8.66 0.42 -11.41
CA THR A 29 -9.65 -0.17 -10.52
C THR A 29 -10.56 -1.10 -11.32
N VAL A 30 -10.93 -2.24 -10.74
CA VAL A 30 -11.85 -3.22 -11.33
C VAL A 30 -12.86 -3.66 -10.27
N GLN A 31 -14.09 -3.91 -10.70
CA GLN A 31 -15.16 -4.40 -9.82
C GLN A 31 -15.05 -5.91 -9.66
N VAL A 32 -15.11 -6.40 -8.43
CA VAL A 32 -15.44 -7.80 -8.16
C VAL A 32 -16.92 -7.83 -7.79
N PHE A 33 -17.73 -8.54 -8.58
CA PHE A 33 -19.18 -8.67 -8.32
C PHE A 33 -19.44 -9.72 -7.24
N PRO A 34 -20.57 -9.64 -6.50
CA PRO A 34 -20.91 -10.59 -5.45
C PRO A 34 -20.87 -12.04 -5.97
N GLY A 35 -20.12 -12.90 -5.27
CA GLY A 35 -19.97 -14.31 -5.65
C GLY A 35 -19.22 -14.55 -6.97
N GLY A 36 -18.50 -13.56 -7.49
CA GLY A 36 -17.72 -13.66 -8.71
C GLY A 36 -16.24 -13.33 -8.52
N TRP A 37 -15.53 -13.20 -9.63
CA TRP A 37 -14.09 -12.93 -9.67
C TRP A 37 -13.71 -12.00 -10.84
N SER A 38 -12.54 -11.38 -10.72
CA SER A 38 -11.91 -10.60 -11.78
C SER A 38 -10.46 -11.08 -11.98
N ALA A 39 -10.10 -11.40 -13.22
CA ALA A 39 -8.72 -11.68 -13.59
C ALA A 39 -8.08 -10.43 -14.17
N VAL A 40 -6.98 -10.01 -13.56
CA VAL A 40 -6.17 -8.89 -14.02
C VAL A 40 -4.74 -9.33 -14.27
N TYR A 41 -4.09 -8.69 -15.23
CA TYR A 41 -2.66 -8.84 -15.50
C TYR A 41 -1.95 -7.53 -15.20
N VAL A 42 -0.82 -7.64 -14.49
CA VAL A 42 0.04 -6.53 -14.11
C VAL A 42 1.46 -6.88 -14.49
N PHE A 43 2.13 -5.95 -15.15
CA PHE A 43 3.57 -6.00 -15.36
C PHE A 43 4.21 -5.04 -14.34
N PRO A 44 4.88 -5.53 -13.28
CA PRO A 44 5.42 -4.68 -12.23
C PRO A 44 6.78 -4.09 -12.64
N ASP A 45 6.75 -3.03 -13.43
CA ASP A 45 7.94 -2.33 -13.96
C ASP A 45 8.29 -1.03 -13.22
N ASN A 46 7.56 -0.72 -12.15
CA ASN A 46 7.70 0.51 -11.38
C ASN A 46 8.10 0.20 -9.92
N PRO A 47 9.41 0.25 -9.60
CA PRO A 47 9.92 -0.07 -8.27
C PRO A 47 9.38 0.86 -7.18
N GLY A 48 9.14 0.30 -6.00
CA GLY A 48 8.60 1.03 -4.86
C GLY A 48 7.57 0.23 -4.07
N MET A 49 6.79 0.93 -3.25
CA MET A 49 5.71 0.36 -2.45
C MET A 49 4.36 0.76 -3.04
N TRP A 50 3.51 -0.23 -3.33
CA TRP A 50 2.20 -0.04 -3.94
C TRP A 50 1.10 -0.55 -3.02
N ASN A 51 0.05 0.26 -2.84
CA ASN A 51 -1.12 -0.13 -2.08
C ASN A 51 -2.20 -0.65 -3.04
N LEU A 52 -2.57 -1.92 -2.89
CA LEU A 52 -3.74 -2.50 -3.55
C LEU A 52 -4.84 -2.59 -2.49
N ARG A 53 -5.96 -1.91 -2.73
CA ARG A 53 -7.02 -1.78 -1.74
C ARG A 53 -8.40 -1.73 -2.34
N SER A 54 -9.39 -1.99 -1.51
CA SER A 54 -10.77 -1.65 -1.80
C SER A 54 -10.94 -0.14 -1.94
N GLN A 55 -11.73 0.29 -2.93
CA GLN A 55 -12.17 1.69 -3.05
C GLN A 55 -13.41 1.98 -2.19
N ASN A 56 -14.02 0.96 -1.58
CA ASN A 56 -15.01 1.15 -0.54
C ASN A 56 -14.31 1.56 0.74
N LEU A 57 -14.63 2.76 1.25
CA LEU A 57 -13.97 3.35 2.43
C LEU A 57 -14.14 2.49 3.68
N GLN A 58 -15.30 1.87 3.86
CA GLN A 58 -15.58 1.02 5.02
C GLN A 58 -14.74 -0.26 4.97
N SER A 59 -14.71 -0.94 3.82
CA SER A 59 -13.85 -2.11 3.61
C SER A 59 -12.38 -1.79 3.83
N TRP A 60 -11.90 -0.67 3.27
CA TRP A 60 -10.51 -0.25 3.45
C TRP A 60 -10.19 0.03 4.93
N TYR A 61 -11.05 0.77 5.63
CA TYR A 61 -10.88 1.02 7.07
C TYR A 61 -10.83 -0.27 7.89
N LEU A 62 -11.58 -1.30 7.48
CA LEU A 62 -11.57 -2.62 8.12
C LEU A 62 -10.39 -3.51 7.69
N GLY A 63 -9.49 -3.02 6.85
CA GLY A 63 -8.24 -3.68 6.48
C GLY A 63 -8.28 -4.46 5.16
N GLU A 64 -9.25 -4.22 4.29
CA GLU A 64 -9.28 -4.81 2.94
C GLU A 64 -8.28 -4.13 2.01
N GLU A 65 -7.00 -4.31 2.32
CA GLU A 65 -5.85 -3.80 1.58
C GLU A 65 -4.62 -4.70 1.74
N LEU A 66 -3.69 -4.59 0.81
CA LEU A 66 -2.35 -5.15 0.93
C LEU A 66 -1.32 -4.21 0.30
N TYR A 67 -0.07 -4.35 0.72
CA TYR A 67 1.05 -3.60 0.18
C TYR A 67 1.98 -4.53 -0.60
N VAL A 68 2.35 -4.11 -1.81
CA VAL A 68 3.28 -4.82 -2.69
C VAL A 68 4.57 -4.03 -2.79
N ARG A 69 5.72 -4.66 -2.46
CA ARG A 69 7.04 -4.12 -2.77
C ARG A 69 7.46 -4.61 -4.15
N ILE A 70 7.68 -3.68 -5.07
CA ILE A 70 8.45 -3.97 -6.29
C ILE A 70 9.89 -3.58 -6.01
N TYR A 71 10.76 -4.58 -5.97
CA TYR A 71 12.18 -4.40 -5.71
C TYR A 71 12.97 -4.44 -7.02
N ASP A 72 13.84 -3.46 -7.20
CA ASP A 72 14.84 -3.45 -8.26
C ASP A 72 16.22 -3.24 -7.59
N PRO A 73 17.21 -4.11 -7.82
CA PRO A 73 18.56 -3.94 -7.27
C PRO A 73 19.37 -2.82 -7.96
N ASP A 74 18.91 -2.29 -9.10
CA ASP A 74 19.56 -1.20 -9.81
C ASP A 74 19.47 0.11 -8.97
N PRO A 75 20.61 0.71 -8.59
CA PRO A 75 20.63 1.92 -7.78
C PRO A 75 20.19 3.18 -8.53
N ASN A 76 19.78 3.07 -9.81
CA ASN A 76 19.37 4.20 -10.62
C ASN A 76 18.19 4.98 -9.98
N PRO A 77 18.40 6.23 -9.53
CA PRO A 77 17.36 7.02 -8.87
C PRO A 77 16.23 7.46 -9.82
N ALA A 78 16.38 7.26 -11.13
CA ALA A 78 15.29 7.45 -12.09
C ALA A 78 14.20 6.36 -11.96
N LYS A 79 14.53 5.20 -11.39
CA LYS A 79 13.60 4.08 -11.18
C LYS A 79 12.86 4.17 -9.85
N GLU A 80 13.58 4.39 -8.75
CA GLU A 80 13.02 4.67 -7.42
C GLU A 80 13.80 5.83 -6.80
N ARG A 81 13.11 6.93 -6.51
CA ARG A 81 13.76 8.11 -5.93
C ARG A 81 14.06 7.85 -4.45
N PRO A 82 15.19 8.36 -3.92
CA PRO A 82 15.42 8.33 -2.49
C PRO A 82 14.32 9.10 -1.74
N PRO A 83 14.00 8.72 -0.50
CA PRO A 83 13.02 9.45 0.30
C PRO A 83 13.42 10.92 0.47
N PRO A 84 12.47 11.87 0.44
CA PRO A 84 12.77 13.28 0.55
C PRO A 84 13.26 13.63 1.97
N GLN A 85 14.07 14.70 2.11
CA GLN A 85 14.67 15.08 3.40
C GLN A 85 13.65 15.49 4.46
N ASN A 86 12.45 15.90 4.04
CA ASN A 86 11.35 16.29 4.92
C ASN A 86 10.35 15.14 5.19
N LEU A 87 10.74 13.88 4.96
CA LEU A 87 9.89 12.74 5.28
C LEU A 87 9.58 12.69 6.78
N LEU A 88 8.30 12.56 7.12
CA LEU A 88 7.86 12.39 8.51
C LEU A 88 8.29 11.01 9.03
N LEU A 89 8.97 10.98 10.17
CA LEU A 89 9.44 9.75 10.82
C LEU A 89 8.46 9.31 11.92
N CYS A 90 8.17 8.02 11.96
CA CYS A 90 7.25 7.42 12.94
C CYS A 90 7.72 6.03 13.41
N GLY A 91 7.17 5.57 14.54
CA GLY A 91 7.47 4.25 15.11
C GLY A 91 8.97 4.05 15.35
N LYS A 92 9.51 2.91 14.88
CA LYS A 92 10.93 2.55 15.06
C LYS A 92 11.93 3.48 14.35
N TYR A 93 11.45 4.37 13.47
CA TYR A 93 12.28 5.33 12.75
C TYR A 93 12.35 6.69 13.45
N GLN A 94 11.57 6.90 14.53
CA GLN A 94 11.70 8.13 15.31
C GLN A 94 13.07 8.17 15.99
N PRO A 95 13.76 9.32 15.96
CA PRO A 95 14.94 9.51 16.78
C PRO A 95 14.54 9.38 18.26
N SER A 96 15.43 8.79 19.07
CA SER A 96 15.23 8.67 20.51
C SER A 96 14.95 10.05 21.11
N THR A 97 13.84 10.18 21.84
CA THR A 97 13.55 11.40 22.59
C THR A 97 14.68 11.65 23.58
N PRO A 98 15.19 12.88 23.70
CA PRO A 98 16.09 13.22 24.80
C PRO A 98 15.42 12.87 26.13
N PRO A 99 16.19 12.42 27.15
CA PRO A 99 15.64 12.20 28.47
C PRO A 99 14.93 13.48 28.95
N PRO A 100 13.78 13.37 29.63
CA PRO A 100 13.10 14.53 30.16
C PRO A 100 14.06 15.33 31.05
N ALA A 101 13.99 16.66 30.94
CA ALA A 101 14.75 17.52 31.83
C ALA A 101 14.45 17.15 33.29
N PRO A 102 15.44 17.16 34.20
CA PRO A 102 15.20 16.86 35.60
C PRO A 102 14.08 17.76 36.13
N SER A 103 13.11 17.16 36.82
CA SER A 103 12.01 17.89 37.43
C SER A 103 12.59 18.91 38.41
N VAL A 104 12.49 20.20 38.07
CA VAL A 104 12.85 21.28 38.99
C VAL A 104 11.80 21.28 40.09
N SER A 105 12.19 20.87 41.31
CA SER A 105 11.33 20.96 42.48
C SER A 105 10.92 22.43 42.67
N PRO A 106 9.63 22.72 42.97
CA PRO A 106 9.22 24.08 43.26
C PRO A 106 9.98 24.62 44.48
N PRO A 107 10.27 25.94 44.52
CA PRO A 107 10.96 26.54 45.65
C PRO A 107 10.15 26.34 46.94
N PRO A 108 10.82 26.17 48.10
CA PRO A 108 10.12 26.04 49.37
C PRO A 108 9.29 27.29 49.66
N PRO A 109 8.14 27.15 50.36
CA PRO A 109 7.33 28.29 50.75
C PRO A 109 8.12 29.23 51.69
N PRO A 110 7.83 30.55 51.66
CA PRO A 110 8.49 31.50 52.54
C PRO A 110 8.20 31.19 54.01
N PRO A 111 9.15 31.48 54.93
CA PRO A 111 8.93 31.30 56.36
C PRO A 111 7.86 32.25 56.91
N ASN A 112 7.07 31.77 57.87
CA ASN A 112 6.04 32.51 58.62
C ASN A 112 6.62 33.66 59.46
#